data_AF-A0A838KLN6-F1
#
_entry.id   AF-A0A838KLN6-F1
#
_cell.length_a   1.000
_cell.length_b   1.000
_cell.length_c   1.000
_cell.angle_alpha   90.00
_cell.angle_beta   90.00
_cell.angle_gamma   90.00
#
_symmetry.space_group_name_H-M   'P 1'
#
loop_
_entity.id
_entity.type
_entity.pdbx_description
1 polymer ?
#
loop_
_entity_poly.entity_id
_entity_poly.type
_entity_poly.pdbx_seq_one_letter_code
_entity_poly.pdbx_strand_id
1 'polypeptide(L)'
;MSLAEPGTPMRPDAPRRVVSLVPSLTDAVGATAPELLVGVTDWCTHPPDLPSLRIGGTKNPRVDEVIALAPDVVLANAEENRAEDLAALRDAGLAVWLTDYETVPAALQGLGQ
;
A
#
# COMPACT_ATOMS: atom_id res chain seq x y z
N MET A 1 13.27 4.75 -16.45
CA MET A 1 12.98 4.83 -15.01
C MET A 1 11.94 3.75 -14.76
N SER A 2 12.34 2.63 -14.15
CA SER A 2 11.60 1.36 -14.24
C SER A 2 10.25 1.47 -13.52
N LEU A 3 9.18 1.13 -14.23
CA LEU A 3 7.93 0.70 -13.62
C LEU A 3 8.28 -0.48 -12.70
N ALA A 4 7.89 -0.41 -11.43
CA ALA A 4 7.99 -1.58 -10.56
C ALA A 4 6.88 -2.54 -10.99
N GLU A 5 7.28 -3.61 -11.66
CA GLU A 5 6.42 -4.75 -12.03
C GLU A 5 5.82 -5.37 -10.75
N PRO A 6 4.61 -5.95 -10.81
CA PRO A 6 4.04 -6.70 -9.69
C PRO A 6 5.06 -7.74 -9.19
N GLY A 7 5.35 -7.72 -7.89
CA GLY A 7 6.35 -8.61 -7.27
C GLY A 7 7.81 -8.13 -7.29
N THR A 8 8.10 -6.88 -7.65
CA THR A 8 9.48 -6.34 -7.53
C THR A 8 9.95 -6.38 -6.07
N PRO A 9 11.10 -7.03 -5.76
CA PRO A 9 11.59 -7.13 -4.39
C PRO A 9 11.93 -5.75 -3.83
N MET A 10 11.43 -5.50 -2.62
CA MET A 10 11.75 -4.31 -1.83
C MET A 10 13.27 -4.20 -1.61
N ARG A 11 13.78 -2.96 -1.58
CA ARG A 11 15.19 -2.64 -1.27
C ARG A 11 15.64 -3.32 0.05
N PRO A 12 16.96 -3.55 0.24
CA PRO A 12 17.49 -4.29 1.39
C PRO A 12 17.26 -3.62 2.76
N ASP A 13 16.89 -2.33 2.78
CA ASP A 13 16.49 -1.64 4.01
C ASP A 13 14.99 -1.86 4.24
N ALA A 14 14.63 -2.50 5.36
CA ALA A 14 13.24 -2.75 5.72
C ALA A 14 12.44 -1.43 5.80
N PRO A 15 11.19 -1.39 5.30
CA PRO A 15 10.37 -0.18 5.30
C PRO A 15 10.08 0.26 6.72
N ARG A 16 10.07 1.58 6.96
CA ARG A 16 9.77 2.18 8.26
C ARG A 16 8.45 2.95 8.27
N ARG A 17 7.95 3.35 7.09
CA ARG A 17 6.72 4.10 6.89
C ARG A 17 5.92 3.49 5.74
N VAL A 18 4.77 2.92 6.07
CA VAL A 18 3.89 2.23 5.13
C VAL A 18 2.56 2.95 5.08
N VAL A 19 2.08 3.23 3.87
CA VAL A 19 0.68 3.58 3.62
C VAL A 19 0.01 2.37 2.99
N SER A 20 -1.17 1.99 3.48
CA SER A 20 -1.97 0.92 2.89
C SER A 20 -3.29 1.44 2.34
N LEU A 21 -3.51 1.22 1.04
CA LEU A 21 -4.75 1.57 0.35
C LEU A 21 -5.75 0.41 0.29
N VAL A 22 -5.45 -0.70 0.98
CA VAL A 22 -6.13 -1.99 0.84
C VAL A 22 -6.44 -2.55 2.24
N PRO A 23 -7.71 -2.82 2.58
CA PRO A 23 -8.07 -3.32 3.91
C PRO A 23 -7.36 -4.62 4.29
N SER A 24 -7.31 -5.61 3.40
CA SER A 24 -6.68 -6.90 3.67
C SER A 24 -5.17 -6.80 3.95
N LEU A 25 -4.45 -5.94 3.21
CA LEU A 25 -3.04 -5.67 3.46
C LEU A 25 -2.83 -4.88 4.75
N THR A 26 -3.77 -4.00 5.09
CA THR A 26 -3.74 -3.27 6.36
C THR A 26 -3.85 -4.23 7.54
N ASP A 27 -4.75 -5.20 7.49
CA ASP A 27 -4.89 -6.23 8.52
C ASP A 27 -3.60 -7.06 8.66
N ALA A 28 -2.99 -7.48 7.54
CA ALA A 28 -1.77 -8.27 7.55
C ALA A 28 -0.58 -7.52 8.18
N VAL A 29 -0.38 -6.25 7.82
CA VAL A 29 0.66 -5.41 8.45
C VAL A 29 0.29 -5.09 9.90
N GLY A 30 -0.97 -4.76 10.17
CA GLY A 30 -1.46 -4.44 11.51
C GLY A 30 -1.30 -5.58 12.51
N ALA A 31 -1.38 -6.83 12.06
CA ALA A 31 -1.17 -8.01 12.89
C ALA A 31 0.31 -8.30 13.19
N THR A 32 1.25 -7.76 12.40
CA THR A 32 2.67 -8.14 12.45
C THR A 32 3.60 -6.99 12.82
N ALA A 33 3.37 -5.80 12.27
CA ALA A 33 4.16 -4.58 12.47
C ALA A 33 3.29 -3.31 12.35
N PRO A 34 2.29 -3.12 13.24
CA PRO A 34 1.34 -2.01 13.16
C PRO A 34 1.99 -0.62 13.24
N GLU A 35 3.16 -0.50 13.88
CA GLU A 35 3.93 0.73 14.01
C GLU A 35 4.45 1.28 12.67
N LEU A 36 4.50 0.44 11.63
CA LEU A 36 4.88 0.87 10.29
C LEU A 36 3.75 1.63 9.58
N LEU A 37 2.50 1.43 9.97
CA LEU A 37 1.33 2.00 9.30
C LEU A 37 1.17 3.49 9.66
N VAL A 38 1.54 4.36 8.74
CA VAL A 38 1.39 5.83 8.90
C VAL A 38 0.12 6.36 8.26
N GLY A 39 -0.48 5.63 7.32
CA GLY A 39 -1.75 5.99 6.68
C GLY A 39 -2.53 4.76 6.20
N VAL A 40 -3.84 4.79 6.41
CA VAL A 40 -4.77 3.70 6.06
C VAL A 40 -6.09 4.27 5.56
N THR A 41 -6.83 3.49 4.78
CA THR A 41 -8.16 3.93 4.32
C THR A 41 -9.18 4.04 5.46
N ASP A 42 -10.29 4.73 5.19
CA ASP A 42 -11.42 4.88 6.10
C ASP A 42 -12.08 3.52 6.45
N TRP A 43 -11.86 2.50 5.62
CA TRP A 43 -12.44 1.16 5.77
C TRP A 43 -11.59 0.22 6.65
N CYS A 44 -10.35 0.60 6.98
CA CYS A 44 -9.44 -0.24 7.75
C CYS A 44 -9.74 -0.14 9.25
N THR A 45 -10.66 -0.94 9.75
CA THR A 45 -11.06 -0.92 11.18
C THR A 45 -10.30 -1.91 12.06
N HIS A 46 -9.42 -2.72 11.48
CA HIS A 46 -8.64 -3.72 12.19
C HIS A 46 -7.12 -3.53 11.98
N PRO A 47 -6.29 -3.70 13.02
CA PRO A 47 -6.68 -3.74 14.43
C PRO A 47 -7.40 -2.45 14.89
N PRO A 48 -8.24 -2.51 15.93
CA PRO A 48 -8.82 -1.30 16.50
C PRO A 48 -7.71 -0.36 16.98
N ASP A 49 -7.97 0.94 16.98
CA ASP A 49 -7.07 1.98 17.50
C ASP A 49 -5.73 2.15 16.77
N LEU A 50 -5.67 1.84 15.47
CA LEU A 50 -4.53 2.22 14.62
C LEU A 50 -4.31 3.75 14.68
N PRO A 51 -3.11 4.23 15.06
CA PRO A 51 -2.79 5.66 15.14
C PRO A 51 -2.56 6.30 13.75
N SER A 52 -2.76 5.53 12.68
CA SER A 52 -2.52 5.93 11.30
C SER A 52 -3.51 6.99 10.82
N LEU A 53 -3.04 7.89 9.95
CA LEU A 53 -3.89 8.90 9.33
C LEU A 53 -4.94 8.23 8.41
N ARG A 54 -6.16 8.75 8.44
CA ARG A 54 -7.26 8.29 7.57
C ARG A 54 -7.26 9.03 6.26
N ILE A 55 -6.88 8.32 5.20
CA ILE A 55 -6.58 8.90 3.88
C ILE A 55 -7.70 8.70 2.85
N GLY A 56 -8.96 8.56 3.28
CA GLY A 56 -10.10 8.40 2.38
C GLY A 56 -10.40 6.95 2.01
N GLY A 57 -11.13 6.75 0.91
CA GLY A 57 -11.55 5.42 0.46
C GLY A 57 -10.52 4.71 -0.43
N THR A 58 -10.70 3.41 -0.66
CA THR A 58 -9.84 2.60 -1.54
C THR A 58 -9.82 3.08 -3.00
N LYS A 59 -10.95 3.63 -3.49
CA LYS A 59 -11.12 4.16 -4.86
C LYS A 59 -11.06 5.68 -4.97
N ASN A 60 -10.81 6.37 -3.87
CA ASN A 60 -10.67 7.82 -3.83
C ASN A 60 -9.78 8.20 -2.64
N PRO A 61 -8.52 7.74 -2.61
CA PRO A 61 -7.59 8.13 -1.57
C PRO A 61 -7.26 9.62 -1.71
N ARG A 62 -7.01 10.28 -0.58
CA ARG A 62 -6.52 11.66 -0.58
C ARG A 62 -5.02 11.63 -0.92
N VAL A 63 -4.73 11.60 -2.21
CA VAL A 63 -3.36 11.45 -2.77
C VAL A 63 -2.38 12.46 -2.16
N ASP A 64 -2.80 13.72 -2.00
CA ASP A 64 -1.94 14.76 -1.40
C ASP A 64 -1.56 14.46 0.06
N GLU A 65 -2.49 13.87 0.84
CA GLU A 65 -2.20 13.44 2.22
C GLU A 65 -1.22 12.26 2.21
N VAL A 66 -1.37 11.31 1.28
CA VAL A 66 -0.44 10.18 1.12
C VAL A 66 0.96 10.68 0.79
N ILE A 67 1.09 11.65 -0.12
CA ILE A 67 2.37 12.26 -0.49
C ILE A 67 2.98 13.00 0.71
N ALA A 68 2.18 13.76 1.44
CA ALA A 68 2.63 14.49 2.62
C ALA A 68 3.11 13.57 3.75
N LEU A 69 2.60 12.34 3.84
CA LEU A 69 3.09 11.34 4.79
C LEU A 69 4.50 10.81 4.45
N ALA A 70 5.02 11.06 3.24
CA ALA A 70 6.32 10.57 2.78
C ALA A 70 6.57 9.10 3.16
N PRO A 71 5.72 8.16 2.71
CA PRO A 71 5.92 6.73 2.98
C PRO A 71 7.11 6.19 2.20
N ASP A 72 7.75 5.16 2.75
CA ASP A 72 8.75 4.38 2.03
C ASP A 72 8.09 3.51 0.96
N VAL A 73 6.86 3.04 1.23
CA VAL A 73 6.07 2.23 0.30
C VAL A 73 4.56 2.46 0.49
N VAL A 74 3.84 2.47 -0.62
CA VAL A 74 2.38 2.40 -0.67
C VAL A 74 1.95 1.00 -1.11
N LEU A 75 1.14 0.33 -0.29
CA LEU A 75 0.55 -0.96 -0.63
C LEU A 75 -0.78 -0.74 -1.36
N ALA A 76 -0.89 -1.32 -2.56
CA ALA A 76 -2.03 -1.15 -3.46
C ALA A 76 -2.48 -2.49 -4.06
N ASN A 77 -3.72 -2.51 -4.54
CA ASN A 77 -4.31 -3.63 -5.27
C ASN A 77 -4.99 -3.12 -6.54
N ALA A 78 -4.75 -3.79 -7.67
CA ALA A 78 -5.23 -3.35 -8.99
C ALA A 78 -6.76 -3.38 -9.12
N GLU A 79 -7.46 -4.28 -8.42
CA GLU A 79 -8.93 -4.35 -8.43
C GLU A 79 -9.57 -3.27 -7.55
N GLU A 80 -8.87 -2.86 -6.48
CA GLU A 80 -9.40 -1.92 -5.49
C GLU A 80 -9.04 -0.46 -5.77
N ASN A 81 -7.85 -0.18 -6.28
CA ASN A 81 -7.32 1.18 -6.43
C ASN A 81 -7.35 1.63 -7.90
N ARG A 82 -7.72 2.89 -8.15
CA ARG A 82 -7.79 3.41 -9.53
C ARG A 82 -6.39 3.65 -10.08
N ALA A 83 -6.21 3.32 -11.36
CA ALA A 83 -4.92 3.52 -12.05
C ALA A 83 -4.45 4.98 -12.03
N GLU A 84 -5.38 5.96 -12.08
CA GLU A 84 -5.09 7.40 -12.00
C GLU A 84 -4.44 7.80 -10.67
N ASP A 85 -4.94 7.27 -9.54
CA ASP A 85 -4.38 7.55 -8.22
C ASP A 85 -2.99 6.91 -8.06
N LEU A 86 -2.84 5.67 -8.54
CA LEU A 86 -1.55 4.97 -8.50
C LEU A 86 -0.50 5.65 -9.38
N ALA A 87 -0.91 6.20 -10.53
CA ALA A 87 -0.04 6.97 -11.41
C ALA A 87 0.41 8.26 -10.70
N ALA A 88 -0.50 9.00 -10.09
CA ALA A 88 -0.18 10.23 -9.35
C ALA A 88 0.84 9.99 -8.21
N LEU A 89 0.68 8.89 -7.46
CA LEU A 89 1.63 8.51 -6.40
C LEU A 89 3.02 8.17 -6.96
N ARG A 90 3.08 7.47 -8.09
CA ARG A 90 4.35 7.15 -8.77
C ARG A 90 5.03 8.39 -9.36
N ASP A 91 4.25 9.29 -9.95
CA ASP A 91 4.75 10.56 -10.50
C ASP A 91 5.30 11.47 -9.40
N ALA A 92 4.75 11.38 -8.18
CA ALA A 92 5.30 12.01 -6.98
C ALA A 92 6.58 11.33 -6.43
N GLY A 93 7.05 10.26 -7.08
CA GLY A 93 8.27 9.54 -6.72
C GLY A 93 8.13 8.51 -5.62
N LEU A 94 6.90 8.17 -5.22
CA LEU A 94 6.67 7.14 -4.19
C LEU A 94 6.80 5.73 -4.77
N ALA A 95 7.34 4.81 -3.98
CA ALA A 95 7.29 3.40 -4.31
C ALA A 95 5.87 2.87 -4.08
N VAL A 96 5.29 2.26 -5.11
CA VAL A 96 3.96 1.63 -5.05
C VAL A 96 4.12 0.13 -5.28
N TRP A 97 3.87 -0.65 -4.25
CA TRP A 97 3.79 -2.10 -4.36
C TRP A 97 2.37 -2.49 -4.74
N LEU A 98 2.21 -2.89 -6.00
CA LEU A 98 0.94 -3.28 -6.57
C LEU A 98 0.79 -4.79 -6.49
N THR A 99 -0.25 -5.23 -5.79
CA THR A 99 -0.75 -6.58 -5.88
C THR A 99 -1.69 -6.69 -7.07
N ASP A 100 -1.36 -7.60 -7.97
CA ASP A 100 -2.19 -7.95 -9.12
C ASP A 100 -2.28 -9.47 -9.16
N TYR A 101 -3.47 -9.99 -8.87
CA TYR A 101 -3.69 -11.42 -8.67
C TYR A 101 -4.77 -11.90 -9.63
N GLU A 102 -4.54 -11.73 -10.93
CA GLU A 102 -5.37 -12.37 -11.95
C GLU A 102 -5.35 -13.91 -11.83
N THR A 103 -4.32 -14.48 -11.18
CA THR A 103 -4.17 -15.92 -10.98
C THR A 103 -3.62 -16.29 -9.60
N VAL A 104 -4.03 -17.46 -9.09
CA VAL A 104 -3.56 -18.02 -7.81
C VAL A 104 -2.02 -18.11 -7.70
N PRO A 105 -1.27 -18.51 -8.75
CA PRO A 105 0.20 -18.53 -8.68
C PRO A 105 0.83 -17.14 -8.49
N ALA A 106 0.28 -16.10 -9.13
CA ALA A 106 0.76 -14.73 -8.96
C ALA A 106 0.54 -14.23 -7.52
N ALA A 107 -0.54 -14.67 -6.88
CA ALA A 107 -0.81 -14.40 -5.46
C ALA A 107 0.25 -14.96 -4.51
N LEU A 108 0.77 -16.16 -4.79
CA LEU A 108 1.77 -16.81 -3.95
C LEU A 108 3.15 -16.17 -4.09
N GLN A 109 3.53 -15.76 -5.31
CA GLN A 109 4.82 -15.08 -5.55
C GLN A 109 4.91 -13.73 -4.81
N GLY A 110 3.81 -12.98 -4.72
CA GLY A 110 3.75 -11.73 -3.95
C GLY A 110 3.97 -11.91 -2.44
N LEU A 111 3.73 -13.12 -1.92
CA LEU A 111 3.96 -13.49 -0.51
C LEU A 111 5.35 -14.08 -0.26
N GLY A 112 6.21 -14.16 -1.28
CA GLY A 112 7.53 -14.78 -1.19
C GLY A 112 7.52 -16.32 -1.14
N GLN A 113 6.50 -16.95 -1.74
CA GLN A 113 6.36 -18.41 -1.88
C GLN A 113 6.56 -18.86 -3.34
#